data_AF-A0A095SPG1-F1
#
_entry.id   AF-A0A095SPG1-F1
#
_cell.length_a   1.000
_cell.length_b   1.000
_cell.length_c   1.000
_cell.angle_alpha   90.00
_cell.angle_beta   90.00
_cell.angle_gamma   90.00
#
_symmetry.space_group_name_H-M   'P 1'
#
loop_
_entity.id
_entity.type
_entity.pdbx_description
1 polymer ?
#
loop_
_entity_poly.entity_id
_entity_poly.type
_entity_poly.pdbx_seq_one_letter_code
_entity_poly.pdbx_strand_id
1 'polypeptide(L)'
;MPLNNWLMTGLAMALLSAHPSALAWFGKNKDDDKVYASSCAQTLAEVDGVVIVRGYGQGASFQQAKVEALKDISERISVQVTGKSVSRSQLQNGQESSSFQSSAQIDTQLRIQQAIQVCSDNEDPSGDWHVVFEFDTRSAVQQLAASLNRKLAGKPVRLEGNEYLLGSQLVNELRSSLRDGRGQDAQALLLSLKRQHGGWYLAAGDQQVRLTDDDIFQSMHFPGSSELILSLIKTADTGRQLDQLLAGDQFSLRVDSTLEGFLSVFNIYADGRVSVLTANQPIDEGGLKILPGGNMTYEAGLLERGKAAKDVYLAIVTNERIQSATIHHLRESRGMVEGESSYQLHRLFNVLNDSHPSVSSLVITTLPL
;
A
#
# COMPACT_ATOMS: atom_id res chain seq x y z
N MET A 1 33.13 68.22 -15.01
CA MET A 1 32.89 68.76 -16.36
C MET A 1 33.90 68.14 -17.32
N PRO A 2 33.54 67.70 -18.53
CA PRO A 2 32.20 67.53 -19.14
C PRO A 2 31.85 66.02 -19.32
N LEU A 3 30.61 65.58 -19.09
CA LEU A 3 29.40 65.59 -19.95
C LEU A 3 29.46 64.63 -21.15
N ASN A 4 28.72 63.51 -21.07
CA ASN A 4 27.54 63.35 -21.93
C ASN A 4 26.54 62.32 -21.37
N ASN A 5 25.26 62.68 -21.44
CA ASN A 5 24.15 62.12 -20.67
C ASN A 5 22.90 62.07 -21.57
N TRP A 6 22.51 60.89 -22.09
CA TRP A 6 21.25 60.53 -22.80
C TRP A 6 21.18 58.99 -22.64
N LEU A 7 20.17 58.28 -22.13
CA LEU A 7 18.70 58.27 -22.24
C LEU A 7 18.14 57.54 -20.99
N MET A 8 17.27 58.15 -20.18
CA MET A 8 15.81 57.97 -20.13
C MET A 8 15.22 56.59 -20.49
N THR A 9 14.52 56.04 -19.49
CA THR A 9 13.27 55.23 -19.53
C THR A 9 13.28 53.83 -20.16
N GLY A 10 13.04 52.82 -19.32
CA GLY A 10 12.71 51.46 -19.73
C GLY A 10 12.48 50.52 -18.55
N LEU A 11 11.34 50.67 -17.87
CA LEU A 11 10.85 49.72 -16.87
C LEU A 11 10.51 48.40 -17.61
N ALA A 12 11.35 47.37 -17.45
CA ALA A 12 11.11 46.05 -18.02
C ALA A 12 10.07 45.31 -17.16
N MET A 13 8.80 45.52 -17.49
CA MET A 13 7.67 44.71 -17.02
C MET A 13 7.67 43.41 -17.84
N ALA A 14 8.39 42.40 -17.38
CA ALA A 14 8.33 41.06 -17.95
C ALA A 14 7.02 40.38 -17.46
N LEU A 15 5.93 40.67 -18.17
CA LEU A 15 4.68 39.93 -18.11
C LEU A 15 4.94 38.48 -18.51
N LEU A 16 4.73 37.57 -17.56
CA LEU A 16 4.53 36.15 -17.78
C LEU A 16 3.34 35.97 -18.72
N SER A 17 3.61 35.71 -20.01
CA SER A 17 2.61 35.21 -20.94
C SER A 17 2.33 33.74 -20.60
N ALA A 18 1.25 33.54 -19.84
CA ALA A 18 0.56 32.26 -19.78
C ALA A 18 0.27 31.81 -21.22
N HIS A 19 0.80 30.64 -21.61
CA HIS A 19 0.53 30.03 -22.90
C HIS A 19 -0.96 29.68 -23.02
N PRO A 20 -1.71 30.22 -23.99
CA PRO A 20 -3.14 29.93 -24.17
C PRO A 20 -3.42 28.63 -24.95
N SER A 21 -2.45 27.73 -25.06
CA SER A 21 -2.57 26.51 -25.89
C SER A 21 -3.28 25.33 -25.20
N ALA A 22 -3.76 25.47 -23.96
CA ALA A 22 -4.52 24.42 -23.27
C ALA A 22 -6.05 24.51 -23.44
N LEU A 23 -6.57 25.52 -24.15
CA LEU A 23 -8.02 25.78 -24.30
C LEU A 23 -8.59 25.50 -25.69
N ALA A 24 -7.79 25.03 -26.65
CA ALA A 24 -8.17 24.99 -28.07
C ALA A 24 -8.44 23.58 -28.64
N TRP A 25 -8.80 22.60 -27.81
CA TRP A 25 -9.03 21.22 -28.28
C TRP A 25 -10.43 20.67 -27.94
N PHE A 26 -11.44 21.52 -27.95
CA PHE A 26 -12.85 21.12 -27.85
C PHE A 26 -13.62 21.61 -29.08
N GLY A 27 -14.33 20.70 -29.75
CA GLY A 27 -15.40 21.04 -30.68
C GLY A 27 -15.29 20.38 -32.05
N LYS A 28 -16.09 19.32 -32.27
CA LYS A 28 -16.60 18.99 -33.61
C LYS A 28 -17.76 19.94 -33.90
N ASN A 29 -17.66 20.68 -35.01
CA ASN A 29 -18.68 21.63 -35.46
C ASN A 29 -20.07 21.00 -35.61
N LYS A 30 -21.06 21.57 -34.91
CA LYS A 30 -22.43 21.76 -35.38
C LYS A 30 -23.17 22.80 -34.52
N ASP A 31 -23.45 23.93 -35.15
CA ASP A 31 -24.41 25.01 -34.82
C ASP A 31 -25.14 24.95 -33.46
N ASP A 32 -24.53 25.55 -32.43
CA ASP A 32 -25.13 26.42 -31.40
C ASP A 32 -24.05 26.66 -30.31
N ASP A 33 -23.12 27.58 -30.59
CA ASP A 33 -21.93 27.84 -29.76
C ASP A 33 -22.25 28.59 -28.46
N LYS A 34 -22.92 27.90 -27.53
CA LYS A 34 -22.59 28.04 -26.11
C LYS A 34 -21.84 26.78 -25.71
N VAL A 35 -20.50 26.84 -25.76
CA VAL A 35 -19.67 25.83 -25.10
C VAL A 35 -20.14 25.75 -23.65
N TYR A 36 -20.77 24.63 -23.30
CA TYR A 36 -21.23 24.40 -21.94
C TYR A 36 -20.00 24.37 -21.03
N ALA A 37 -19.82 25.44 -20.26
CA ALA A 37 -18.75 25.54 -19.28
C ALA A 37 -19.24 24.86 -18.01
N SER A 38 -18.96 23.56 -17.88
CA SER A 38 -19.31 22.81 -16.67
C SER A 38 -18.79 23.52 -15.42
N SER A 39 -19.61 23.52 -14.38
CA SER A 39 -19.24 24.02 -13.05
C SER A 39 -17.97 23.34 -12.50
N CYS A 40 -17.70 22.11 -12.93
CA CYS A 40 -16.52 21.35 -12.54
C CYS A 40 -15.22 21.82 -13.21
N ALA A 41 -15.27 22.61 -14.29
CA ALA A 41 -14.07 23.08 -14.98
C ALA A 41 -13.20 24.00 -14.10
N GLN A 42 -13.82 24.77 -13.20
CA GLN A 42 -13.12 25.66 -12.26
C GLN A 42 -12.32 24.87 -11.21
N THR A 43 -12.79 23.68 -10.85
CA THR A 43 -12.14 22.78 -9.87
C THR A 43 -10.82 22.21 -10.39
N LEU A 44 -10.52 22.27 -11.69
CA LEU A 44 -9.25 21.77 -12.22
C LEU A 44 -8.05 22.70 -11.96
N ALA A 45 -8.29 23.99 -11.70
CA ALA A 45 -7.22 25.00 -11.64
C ALA A 45 -6.57 25.16 -10.25
N GLU A 46 -7.17 24.61 -9.18
CA GLU A 46 -6.86 25.00 -7.79
C GLU A 46 -5.83 24.13 -7.05
N VAL A 47 -4.93 23.40 -7.72
CA VAL A 47 -4.08 22.43 -7.00
C VAL A 47 -2.60 22.52 -7.32
N ASP A 48 -1.81 22.42 -6.26
CA ASP A 48 -0.35 22.24 -6.27
C ASP A 48 0.00 20.89 -6.94
N GLY A 49 0.23 20.93 -8.25
CA GLY A 49 0.22 19.78 -9.16
C GLY A 49 1.36 18.76 -8.98
N VAL A 50 2.13 18.81 -7.89
CA VAL A 50 3.24 17.87 -7.63
C VAL A 50 2.79 16.65 -6.83
N VAL A 51 1.77 16.78 -5.98
CA VAL A 51 1.35 15.74 -5.03
C VAL A 51 -0.07 15.28 -5.28
N ILE A 52 -0.96 16.22 -5.58
CA ILE A 52 -2.36 15.94 -5.85
C ILE A 52 -2.59 16.08 -7.36
N VAL A 53 -3.17 15.06 -7.96
CA VAL A 53 -3.48 15.03 -9.39
C VAL A 53 -4.99 14.99 -9.55
N ARG A 54 -5.53 15.99 -10.23
CA ARG A 54 -6.94 16.01 -10.64
C ARG A 54 -7.03 15.56 -12.09
N GLY A 55 -8.04 14.75 -12.39
CA GLY A 55 -8.42 14.38 -13.74
C GLY A 55 -9.87 14.67 -14.00
N TYR A 56 -10.15 15.02 -15.25
CA TYR A 56 -11.47 15.37 -15.73
C TYR A 56 -11.98 14.31 -16.70
N GLY A 57 -13.27 14.02 -16.62
CA GLY A 57 -13.91 13.12 -17.55
C GLY A 57 -15.29 13.60 -17.95
N GLN A 58 -15.63 13.33 -19.20
CA GLN A 58 -16.92 13.61 -19.80
C GLN A 58 -17.48 12.33 -20.44
N GLY A 59 -18.78 12.12 -20.33
CA GLY A 59 -19.44 11.06 -21.09
C GLY A 59 -20.93 10.96 -20.85
N ALA A 60 -21.60 10.15 -21.67
CA ALA A 60 -23.06 9.99 -21.67
C ALA A 60 -23.63 9.39 -20.36
N SER A 61 -22.77 8.96 -19.44
CA SER A 61 -23.16 8.49 -18.10
C SER A 61 -22.08 8.82 -17.08
N PHE A 62 -22.46 8.89 -15.81
CA PHE A 62 -21.53 9.06 -14.69
C PHE A 62 -20.39 8.03 -14.71
N GLN A 63 -20.67 6.75 -15.02
CA GLN A 63 -19.63 5.72 -15.05
C GLN A 63 -18.63 5.95 -16.19
N GLN A 64 -19.11 6.37 -17.36
CA GLN A 64 -18.24 6.69 -18.48
C GLN A 64 -17.37 7.92 -18.17
N ALA A 65 -17.99 8.98 -17.64
CA ALA A 65 -17.27 10.18 -17.22
C ALA A 65 -16.23 9.86 -16.13
N LYS A 66 -16.57 8.99 -15.17
CA LYS A 66 -15.62 8.50 -14.16
C LYS A 66 -14.43 7.79 -14.77
N VAL A 67 -14.65 6.83 -15.68
CA VAL A 67 -13.56 6.09 -16.33
C VAL A 67 -12.62 7.03 -17.08
N GLU A 68 -13.15 8.01 -17.82
CA GLU A 68 -12.34 9.03 -18.51
C GLU A 68 -11.56 9.91 -17.51
N ALA A 69 -12.16 10.30 -16.38
CA ALA A 69 -11.46 11.07 -15.35
C ALA A 69 -10.29 10.30 -14.73
N LEU A 70 -10.47 9.00 -14.42
CA LEU A 70 -9.40 8.15 -13.89
C LEU A 70 -8.29 7.91 -14.93
N LYS A 71 -8.66 7.85 -16.21
CA LYS A 71 -7.70 7.77 -17.31
C LYS A 71 -6.87 9.05 -17.43
N ASP A 72 -7.48 10.23 -17.34
CA ASP A 72 -6.77 11.52 -17.32
C ASP A 72 -5.79 11.62 -16.14
N ILE A 73 -6.19 11.17 -14.93
CA ILE A 73 -5.28 11.06 -13.78
C ILE A 73 -4.08 10.15 -14.12
N SER A 74 -4.34 8.99 -14.70
CA SER A 74 -3.31 8.00 -15.07
C SER A 74 -2.29 8.61 -16.05
N GLU A 75 -2.77 9.25 -17.10
CA GLU A 75 -1.94 9.89 -18.13
C GLU A 75 -1.07 10.99 -17.53
N ARG A 76 -1.64 11.84 -16.65
CA ARG A 76 -0.90 12.91 -15.96
C ARG A 76 0.21 12.36 -15.07
N ILE A 77 -0.06 11.30 -14.31
CA ILE A 77 0.96 10.64 -13.47
C ILE A 77 2.06 10.04 -14.35
N SER A 78 1.71 9.34 -15.44
CA SER A 78 2.68 8.78 -16.38
C SER A 78 3.59 9.83 -17.01
N VAL A 79 3.04 11.00 -17.37
CA VAL A 79 3.83 12.14 -17.87
C VAL A 79 4.79 12.66 -16.81
N GLN A 80 4.36 12.78 -15.55
CA GLN A 80 5.22 13.21 -14.44
C GLN A 80 6.37 12.21 -14.17
N VAL A 81 6.08 10.91 -14.20
CA VAL A 81 7.07 9.84 -14.02
C VAL A 81 8.08 9.85 -15.17
N THR A 82 7.62 9.95 -16.42
CA THR A 82 8.47 10.03 -17.61
C THR A 82 9.37 11.27 -17.57
N GLY A 83 8.82 12.43 -17.20
CA GLY A 83 9.60 13.67 -17.05
C GLY A 83 10.71 13.59 -16.00
N LYS A 84 10.41 12.99 -14.83
CA LYS A 84 11.41 12.74 -13.77
C LYS A 84 12.46 11.71 -14.18
N SER A 85 12.05 10.66 -14.91
CA SER A 85 12.94 9.60 -15.41
C SER A 85 13.92 10.13 -16.45
N VAL A 86 13.46 10.91 -17.44
CA VAL A 86 14.32 11.52 -18.48
C VAL A 86 15.32 12.51 -17.89
N SER A 87 14.89 13.30 -16.89
CA SER A 87 15.79 14.21 -16.17
C SER A 87 16.88 13.47 -15.37
N ARG A 88 16.58 12.28 -14.83
CA ARG A 88 17.53 11.45 -14.08
C ARG A 88 18.39 10.55 -14.97
N SER A 89 17.89 10.10 -16.13
CA SER A 89 18.66 9.30 -17.11
C SER A 89 19.67 10.13 -17.91
N GLN A 90 19.50 11.45 -18.01
CA GLN A 90 20.56 12.34 -18.47
C GLN A 90 21.74 12.44 -17.48
N LEU A 91 21.59 11.92 -16.25
CA LEU A 91 22.65 11.83 -15.25
C LEU A 91 23.26 10.41 -15.12
N GLN A 92 22.57 9.35 -15.57
CA GLN A 92 23.07 7.97 -15.52
C GLN A 92 22.62 7.14 -16.73
N ASN A 93 23.59 6.51 -17.40
CA ASN A 93 23.48 5.80 -18.69
C ASN A 93 22.32 4.77 -18.79
N GLY A 94 21.20 5.18 -19.39
CA GLY A 94 20.67 4.61 -20.64
C GLY A 94 19.91 3.27 -20.72
N GLN A 95 19.97 2.33 -19.76
CA GLN A 95 19.39 0.98 -19.99
C GLN A 95 18.31 0.48 -19.00
N GLU A 96 17.94 1.25 -17.96
CA GLU A 96 16.96 0.82 -16.94
C GLU A 96 15.54 1.44 -17.07
N SER A 97 15.28 2.29 -18.07
CA SER A 97 14.05 3.12 -18.05
C SER A 97 12.75 2.39 -18.41
N SER A 98 12.81 1.38 -19.29
CA SER A 98 11.60 0.78 -19.88
C SER A 98 10.87 -0.19 -18.94
N SER A 99 11.61 -0.99 -18.15
CA SER A 99 11.02 -1.91 -17.17
C SER A 99 10.39 -1.17 -15.99
N PHE A 100 11.01 -0.07 -15.54
CA PHE A 100 10.49 0.82 -14.50
C PHE A 100 9.22 1.56 -14.93
N GLN A 101 9.12 1.99 -16.18
CA GLN A 101 7.94 2.67 -16.71
C GLN A 101 6.70 1.76 -16.72
N SER A 102 6.88 0.50 -17.11
CA SER A 102 5.78 -0.49 -17.17
C SER A 102 5.26 -0.85 -15.78
N SER A 103 6.15 -1.08 -14.80
CA SER A 103 5.75 -1.39 -13.42
C SER A 103 5.08 -0.19 -12.74
N ALA A 104 5.59 1.03 -12.96
CA ALA A 104 4.98 2.25 -12.43
C ALA A 104 3.58 2.51 -13.00
N GLN A 105 3.34 2.21 -14.28
CA GLN A 105 2.03 2.39 -14.91
C GLN A 105 0.98 1.40 -14.39
N ILE A 106 1.38 0.16 -14.11
CA ILE A 106 0.49 -0.88 -13.53
C ILE A 106 0.13 -0.55 -12.07
N ASP A 107 1.11 -0.13 -11.25
CA ASP A 107 0.86 0.31 -9.87
C ASP A 107 -0.07 1.53 -9.80
N THR A 108 0.13 2.48 -10.72
CA THR A 108 -0.69 3.69 -10.84
C THR A 108 -2.16 3.35 -11.16
N GLN A 109 -2.43 2.44 -12.09
CA GLN A 109 -3.80 2.05 -12.43
C GLN A 109 -4.55 1.35 -11.28
N LEU A 110 -3.85 0.58 -10.44
CA LEU A 110 -4.43 -0.09 -9.28
C LEU A 110 -4.76 0.90 -8.14
N ARG A 111 -3.93 1.93 -7.95
CA ARG A 111 -4.10 2.92 -6.86
C ARG A 111 -5.15 3.99 -7.17
N ILE A 112 -5.34 4.37 -8.44
CA ILE A 112 -6.30 5.41 -8.86
C ILE A 112 -7.77 5.04 -8.58
N GLN A 113 -8.08 3.77 -8.31
CA GLN A 113 -9.41 3.37 -7.83
C GLN A 113 -9.81 4.05 -6.51
N GLN A 114 -8.84 4.57 -5.76
CA GLN A 114 -9.05 5.33 -4.53
C GLN A 114 -9.24 6.83 -4.74
N ALA A 115 -9.27 7.31 -5.99
CA ALA A 115 -9.51 8.72 -6.29
C ALA A 115 -10.89 9.17 -5.76
N ILE A 116 -10.91 10.34 -5.16
CA ILE A 116 -12.12 10.94 -4.59
C ILE A 116 -12.82 11.81 -5.63
N GLN A 117 -14.14 11.72 -5.70
CA GLN A 117 -14.92 12.64 -6.53
C GLN A 117 -14.95 14.01 -5.83
N VAL A 118 -14.49 15.04 -6.53
CA VAL A 118 -14.50 16.43 -6.04
C VAL A 118 -15.66 17.22 -6.63
N CYS A 119 -16.06 16.90 -7.87
CA CYS A 119 -17.17 17.53 -8.54
C CYS A 119 -17.89 16.55 -9.48
N SER A 120 -19.20 16.74 -9.63
CA SER A 120 -20.01 16.11 -10.68
C SER A 120 -21.08 17.09 -11.12
N ASP A 121 -21.31 17.11 -12.41
CA ASP A 121 -22.24 18.01 -13.08
C ASP A 121 -22.93 17.26 -14.22
N ASN A 122 -24.25 17.32 -14.26
CA ASN A 122 -25.08 16.65 -15.25
C ASN A 122 -26.06 17.61 -15.91
N GLU A 123 -25.80 18.92 -15.82
CA GLU A 123 -26.67 19.96 -16.39
C GLU A 123 -26.27 20.33 -17.83
N ASP A 124 -25.36 19.58 -18.47
CA ASP A 124 -25.02 19.79 -19.88
C ASP A 124 -26.27 19.59 -20.75
N PRO A 125 -26.67 20.59 -21.57
CA PRO A 125 -27.76 20.46 -22.54
C PRO A 125 -27.63 19.27 -23.50
N SER A 126 -26.41 18.76 -23.72
CA SER A 126 -26.14 17.55 -24.51
C SER A 126 -26.55 16.24 -23.80
N GLY A 127 -26.79 16.29 -22.49
CA GLY A 127 -27.05 15.14 -21.62
C GLY A 127 -25.80 14.46 -21.09
N ASP A 128 -24.61 15.00 -21.36
CA ASP A 128 -23.35 14.47 -20.86
C ASP A 128 -23.15 14.76 -19.36
N TRP A 129 -22.44 13.84 -18.72
CA TRP A 129 -21.92 13.99 -17.36
C TRP A 129 -20.50 14.52 -17.42
N HIS A 130 -20.19 15.47 -16.54
CA HIS A 130 -18.88 16.03 -16.30
C HIS A 130 -18.47 15.72 -14.87
N VAL A 131 -17.30 15.13 -14.67
CA VAL A 131 -16.80 14.79 -13.33
C VAL A 131 -15.34 15.17 -13.18
N VAL A 132 -14.96 15.52 -11.95
CA VAL A 132 -13.57 15.71 -11.55
C VAL A 132 -13.26 14.79 -10.40
N PHE A 133 -12.23 13.98 -10.60
CA PHE A 133 -11.67 13.12 -9.58
C PHE A 133 -10.29 13.63 -9.16
N GLU A 134 -9.95 13.41 -7.90
CA GLU A 134 -8.68 13.79 -7.30
C GLU A 134 -7.98 12.57 -6.71
N PHE A 135 -6.68 12.47 -6.97
CA PHE A 135 -5.83 11.41 -6.44
C PHE A 135 -4.58 11.99 -5.77
N ASP A 136 -4.28 11.51 -4.57
CA ASP A 136 -3.06 11.84 -3.84
C ASP A 136 -1.97 10.82 -4.17
N THR A 137 -0.90 11.30 -4.82
CA THR A 137 0.20 10.45 -5.28
C THR A 137 1.12 9.96 -4.16
N ARG A 138 1.02 10.55 -2.96
CA ARG A 138 1.79 10.13 -1.78
C ARG A 138 1.49 8.68 -1.39
N SER A 139 2.48 8.02 -0.80
CA SER A 139 2.25 6.75 -0.09
C SER A 139 1.22 6.97 1.03
N ALA A 140 0.50 5.91 1.43
CA ALA A 140 -0.46 6.01 2.53
C ALA A 140 0.18 6.62 3.79
N VAL A 141 1.41 6.21 4.08
CA VAL A 141 2.21 6.73 5.20
C VAL A 141 2.48 8.23 5.08
N GLN A 142 2.88 8.70 3.90
CA GLN A 142 3.13 10.12 3.66
C GLN A 142 1.86 10.97 3.79
N GLN A 143 0.70 10.45 3.36
CA GLN A 143 -0.59 11.11 3.55
C GLN A 143 -0.91 11.25 5.05
N LEU A 144 -0.75 10.16 5.81
CA LEU A 144 -0.96 10.17 7.26
C LEU A 144 0.00 11.14 7.96
N ALA A 145 1.29 11.10 7.61
CA ALA A 145 2.30 11.99 8.16
C ALA A 145 1.97 13.47 7.89
N ALA A 146 1.55 13.81 6.67
CA ALA A 146 1.15 15.16 6.32
C ALA A 146 -0.08 15.63 7.12
N SER A 147 -1.07 14.76 7.31
CA SER A 147 -2.25 15.07 8.11
C SER A 147 -1.88 15.31 9.59
N LEU A 148 -1.04 14.43 10.14
CA LEU A 148 -0.54 14.55 11.52
C LEU A 148 0.29 15.81 11.71
N ASN A 149 1.23 16.11 10.81
CA ASN A 149 2.07 17.32 10.90
C ASN A 149 1.23 18.60 10.83
N ARG A 150 0.18 18.63 9.99
CA ARG A 150 -0.77 19.76 9.93
C ARG A 150 -1.52 19.91 11.24
N LYS A 151 -2.07 18.82 11.79
CA LYS A 151 -2.85 18.84 13.03
C LYS A 151 -2.00 19.19 14.25
N LEU A 152 -0.78 18.69 14.31
CA LEU A 152 0.11 18.80 15.46
C LEU A 152 1.02 20.03 15.39
N ALA A 153 1.01 20.76 14.27
CA ALA A 153 1.81 21.96 14.03
C ALA A 153 3.31 21.76 14.38
N GLY A 154 3.87 20.61 14.01
CA GLY A 154 5.29 20.29 14.25
C GLY A 154 5.67 19.97 15.70
N LYS A 155 4.68 19.67 16.58
CA LYS A 155 4.96 19.13 17.91
C LYS A 155 5.66 17.78 17.83
N PRO A 156 6.66 17.50 18.69
CA PRO A 156 7.29 16.19 18.76
C PRO A 156 6.27 15.11 19.14
N VAL A 157 6.39 13.94 18.54
CA VAL A 157 5.47 12.82 18.74
C VAL A 157 6.19 11.58 19.20
N ARG A 158 5.50 10.80 20.04
CA ARG A 158 5.92 9.46 20.43
C ARG A 158 4.87 8.47 19.97
N LEU A 159 5.26 7.57 19.07
CA LEU A 159 4.37 6.54 18.55
C LEU A 159 4.30 5.39 19.56
N GLU A 160 3.08 5.01 19.91
CA GLU A 160 2.77 3.88 20.82
C GLU A 160 1.86 2.89 20.10
N GLY A 161 1.77 1.65 20.59
CA GLY A 161 0.93 0.62 19.99
C GLY A 161 1.56 -0.75 20.07
N ASN A 162 1.04 -1.66 19.26
CA ASN A 162 1.49 -3.05 19.18
C ASN A 162 2.93 -3.14 18.65
N GLU A 163 3.80 -3.90 19.32
CA GLU A 163 5.22 -3.99 18.98
C GLU A 163 5.49 -4.55 17.57
N TYR A 164 4.66 -5.51 17.13
CA TYR A 164 4.75 -6.12 15.81
C TYR A 164 4.33 -5.18 14.68
N LEU A 165 3.61 -4.10 15.01
CA LEU A 165 3.34 -2.97 14.10
C LEU A 165 4.41 -1.90 14.24
N LEU A 166 4.80 -1.54 15.47
CA LEU A 166 5.72 -0.41 15.73
C LEU A 166 7.13 -0.62 15.15
N GLY A 167 7.58 -1.88 15.05
CA GLY A 167 8.85 -2.25 14.44
C GLY A 167 8.82 -2.33 12.91
N SER A 168 7.65 -2.15 12.28
CA SER A 168 7.47 -2.37 10.85
C SER A 168 8.12 -1.30 9.98
N GLN A 169 8.44 -1.67 8.73
CA GLN A 169 8.96 -0.73 7.74
C GLN A 169 8.01 0.45 7.53
N LEU A 170 6.71 0.16 7.47
CA LEU A 170 5.65 1.16 7.31
C LEU A 170 5.68 2.20 8.45
N VAL A 171 5.84 1.76 9.71
CA VAL A 171 5.92 2.68 10.85
C VAL A 171 7.28 3.39 10.91
N ASN A 172 8.36 2.76 10.46
CA ASN A 172 9.67 3.42 10.36
C ASN A 172 9.63 4.58 9.34
N GLU A 173 8.96 4.40 8.19
CA GLU A 173 8.72 5.49 7.24
C GLU A 173 7.89 6.61 7.87
N LEU A 174 6.82 6.27 8.61
CA LEU A 174 5.99 7.25 9.30
C LEU A 174 6.82 8.06 10.31
N ARG A 175 7.63 7.37 11.12
CA ARG A 175 8.50 8.00 12.12
C ARG A 175 9.51 8.94 11.48
N SER A 176 10.07 8.58 10.33
CA SER A 176 11.02 9.43 9.59
C SER A 176 10.38 10.73 9.04
N SER A 177 9.06 10.73 8.85
CA SER A 177 8.30 11.88 8.34
C SER A 177 7.71 12.76 9.46
N LEU A 178 7.89 12.36 10.71
CA LEU A 178 7.40 13.06 11.90
C LEU A 178 8.58 13.57 12.74
N ARG A 179 8.32 14.59 13.55
CA ARG A 179 9.32 15.07 14.50
C ARG A 179 9.39 14.12 15.70
N ASP A 180 10.47 13.36 15.82
CA ASP A 180 10.67 12.43 16.94
C ASP A 180 10.70 13.20 18.27
N GLY A 181 9.85 12.76 19.21
CA GLY A 181 9.75 13.31 20.55
C GLY A 181 10.16 12.28 21.59
N ARG A 182 11.09 12.67 22.47
CA ARG A 182 11.50 11.86 23.62
C ARG A 182 11.08 12.52 24.92
N GLY A 183 10.66 11.73 25.90
CA GLY A 183 10.27 12.22 27.22
C GLY A 183 8.83 12.76 27.30
N GLN A 184 8.54 13.50 28.35
CA GLN A 184 7.18 13.96 28.69
C GLN A 184 6.63 15.07 27.77
N ASP A 185 7.51 15.73 27.01
CA ASP A 185 7.11 16.82 26.09
C ASP A 185 6.59 16.32 24.74
N ALA A 186 6.63 15.00 24.50
CA ALA A 186 6.18 14.37 23.26
C ALA A 186 4.70 13.99 23.34
N GLN A 187 3.93 14.35 22.31
CA GLN A 187 2.55 13.91 22.17
C GLN A 187 2.53 12.41 21.88
N ALA A 188 1.96 11.62 22.80
CA ALA A 188 1.72 10.20 22.57
C ALA A 188 0.64 10.01 21.50
N LEU A 189 0.93 9.19 20.50
CA LEU A 189 0.01 8.81 19.43
C LEU A 189 -0.07 7.29 19.35
N LEU A 190 -1.24 6.77 19.72
CA LEU A 190 -1.52 5.34 19.61
C LEU A 190 -1.76 4.96 18.14
N LEU A 191 -0.88 4.13 17.60
CA LEU A 191 -0.99 3.50 16.31
C LEU A 191 -1.77 2.20 16.42
N SER A 192 -2.68 1.99 15.47
CA SER A 192 -3.45 0.76 15.36
C SER A 192 -3.78 0.44 13.92
N LEU A 193 -3.79 -0.85 13.60
CA LEU A 193 -4.31 -1.36 12.34
C LEU A 193 -5.80 -1.70 12.51
N LYS A 194 -6.65 -1.15 11.66
CA LYS A 194 -8.11 -1.36 11.72
C LYS A 194 -8.63 -1.83 10.36
N ARG A 195 -9.60 -2.74 10.38
CA ARG A 195 -10.37 -3.09 9.18
C ARG A 195 -11.78 -2.55 9.31
N GLN A 196 -12.19 -1.76 8.33
CA GLN A 196 -13.52 -1.14 8.26
C GLN A 196 -13.88 -0.90 6.79
N HIS A 197 -15.17 -0.91 6.46
CA HIS A 197 -15.66 -0.65 5.09
C HIS A 197 -14.96 -1.47 3.99
N GLY A 198 -14.57 -2.72 4.29
CA GLY A 198 -13.90 -3.62 3.35
C GLY A 198 -12.44 -3.24 3.04
N GLY A 199 -11.80 -2.42 3.86
CA GLY A 199 -10.40 -2.01 3.68
C GLY A 199 -9.64 -1.95 4.99
N TRP A 200 -8.32 -2.05 4.89
CA TRP A 200 -7.42 -1.82 6.00
C TRP A 200 -7.03 -0.35 6.12
N TYR A 201 -6.84 0.09 7.37
CA TYR A 201 -6.47 1.45 7.69
C TYR A 201 -5.40 1.45 8.77
N LEU A 202 -4.36 2.27 8.59
CA LEU A 202 -3.50 2.68 9.69
C LEU A 202 -4.14 3.90 10.35
N ALA A 203 -4.40 3.82 11.65
CA ALA A 203 -4.97 4.89 12.45
C ALA A 203 -3.98 5.41 13.50
N ALA A 204 -3.91 6.73 13.65
CA ALA A 204 -3.12 7.46 14.63
C ALA A 204 -4.00 8.55 15.28
N GLY A 205 -4.59 8.25 16.43
CA GLY A 205 -5.62 9.11 17.03
C GLY A 205 -6.89 9.18 16.17
N ASP A 206 -7.27 10.38 15.73
CA ASP A 206 -8.42 10.63 14.85
C ASP A 206 -8.03 10.68 13.36
N GLN A 207 -6.74 10.57 13.05
CA GLN A 207 -6.26 10.50 11.67
C GLN A 207 -6.14 9.05 11.25
N GLN A 208 -6.52 8.76 10.01
CA GLN A 208 -6.37 7.44 9.43
C GLN A 208 -6.14 7.54 7.92
N VAL A 209 -5.46 6.53 7.39
CA VAL A 209 -5.24 6.37 5.96
C VAL A 209 -5.56 4.95 5.55
N ARG A 210 -6.15 4.78 4.37
CA ARG A 210 -6.40 3.45 3.79
C ARG A 210 -5.08 2.85 3.31
N LEU A 211 -4.90 1.56 3.55
CA LEU A 211 -3.73 0.80 3.17
C LEU A 211 -4.03 -0.07 1.93
N THR A 212 -3.02 -0.22 1.08
CA THR A 212 -2.96 -1.24 0.03
C THR A 212 -2.47 -2.57 0.60
N ASP A 213 -2.53 -3.65 -0.18
CA ASP A 213 -2.01 -4.96 0.26
C ASP A 213 -0.49 -4.92 0.48
N ASP A 214 0.25 -4.13 -0.31
CA ASP A 214 1.70 -3.94 -0.09
C ASP A 214 1.97 -3.19 1.22
N ASP A 215 1.19 -2.15 1.53
CA ASP A 215 1.27 -1.46 2.81
C ASP A 215 0.99 -2.43 3.98
N ILE A 216 0.03 -3.35 3.82
CA ILE A 216 -0.25 -4.38 4.82
C ILE A 216 0.92 -5.31 5.02
N PHE A 217 1.55 -5.75 3.93
CA PHE A 217 2.76 -6.53 3.99
C PHE A 217 3.89 -5.80 4.76
N GLN A 218 4.09 -4.51 4.46
CA GLN A 218 5.07 -3.66 5.14
C GLN A 218 4.69 -3.28 6.59
N SER A 219 3.45 -3.53 7.00
CA SER A 219 2.96 -3.29 8.37
C SER A 219 3.37 -4.38 9.36
N MET A 220 3.91 -5.50 8.87
CA MET A 220 4.30 -6.64 9.69
C MET A 220 5.78 -6.60 10.08
N HIS A 221 6.07 -6.78 11.36
CA HIS A 221 7.42 -6.98 11.87
C HIS A 221 7.45 -8.09 12.91
N PHE A 222 8.19 -9.16 12.63
CA PHE A 222 8.38 -10.29 13.55
C PHE A 222 9.87 -10.36 13.90
N PRO A 223 10.29 -9.90 15.09
CA PRO A 223 11.68 -9.97 15.52
C PRO A 223 12.02 -11.43 15.82
N GLY A 224 12.55 -12.14 14.82
CA GLY A 224 12.84 -13.57 14.91
C GLY A 224 13.66 -13.93 16.16
N SER A 225 13.36 -15.07 16.76
CA SER A 225 14.12 -15.67 17.86
C SER A 225 15.19 -16.61 17.33
N SER A 226 16.35 -16.64 17.97
CA SER A 226 17.39 -17.64 17.69
C SER A 226 17.04 -19.04 18.20
N GLU A 227 16.06 -19.16 19.08
CA GLU A 227 15.63 -20.40 19.73
C GLU A 227 14.47 -21.08 18.99
N LEU A 228 13.91 -20.42 17.98
CA LEU A 228 12.83 -20.92 17.15
C LEU A 228 13.13 -20.64 15.67
N ILE A 229 13.24 -21.70 14.88
CA ILE A 229 13.57 -21.59 13.46
C ILE A 229 12.44 -22.20 12.64
N LEU A 230 11.86 -21.39 11.75
CA LEU A 230 10.91 -21.83 10.73
C LEU A 230 11.59 -21.89 9.37
N SER A 231 11.51 -23.03 8.70
CA SER A 231 12.11 -23.26 7.38
C SER A 231 11.16 -23.97 6.41
N LEU A 232 11.39 -23.77 5.11
CA LEU A 232 10.64 -24.42 4.04
C LEU A 232 11.38 -25.67 3.56
N ILE A 233 10.64 -26.77 3.44
CA ILE A 233 11.08 -28.00 2.78
C ILE A 233 10.29 -28.14 1.48
N LYS A 234 10.98 -28.08 0.35
CA LYS A 234 10.38 -28.38 -0.96
C LYS A 234 10.35 -29.87 -1.18
N THR A 235 9.22 -30.39 -1.68
CA THR A 235 9.10 -31.81 -2.02
C THR A 235 9.81 -32.14 -3.34
N ALA A 236 9.97 -31.15 -4.23
CA ALA A 236 10.70 -31.27 -5.50
C ALA A 236 11.89 -30.31 -5.56
N ASP A 237 13.04 -30.81 -6.00
CA ASP A 237 14.21 -29.97 -6.28
C ASP A 237 14.01 -29.27 -7.63
N THR A 238 13.65 -27.99 -7.57
CA THR A 238 13.40 -27.16 -8.76
C THR A 238 14.58 -26.26 -9.11
N GLY A 239 15.71 -26.34 -8.39
CA GLY A 239 16.88 -25.46 -8.58
C GLY A 239 16.62 -23.97 -8.30
N ARG A 240 15.44 -23.61 -7.78
CA ARG A 240 15.04 -22.23 -7.43
C ARG A 240 15.42 -21.89 -5.99
N GLN A 241 15.52 -20.60 -5.69
CA GLN A 241 15.73 -20.10 -4.32
C GLN A 241 14.74 -20.77 -3.34
N LEU A 242 15.23 -21.13 -2.14
CA LEU A 242 14.53 -22.00 -1.21
C LEU A 242 13.13 -21.47 -0.83
N ASP A 243 12.92 -20.16 -0.87
CA ASP A 243 11.71 -19.41 -0.50
C ASP A 243 10.76 -19.08 -1.67
N GLN A 244 11.06 -19.57 -2.88
CA GLN A 244 10.21 -19.37 -4.06
C GLN A 244 9.58 -20.68 -4.55
N LEU A 245 8.27 -20.65 -4.77
CA LEU A 245 7.45 -21.78 -5.24
C LEU A 245 6.71 -21.41 -6.53
N LEU A 246 6.37 -22.40 -7.36
CA LEU A 246 5.35 -22.27 -8.39
C LEU A 246 3.96 -22.60 -7.84
N ALA A 247 2.93 -22.03 -8.46
CA ALA A 247 1.57 -22.45 -8.20
C ALA A 247 1.42 -23.97 -8.45
N GLY A 248 0.93 -24.70 -7.45
CA GLY A 248 0.82 -26.17 -7.45
C GLY A 248 2.03 -26.90 -6.87
N ASP A 249 3.13 -26.22 -6.54
CA ASP A 249 4.27 -26.87 -5.88
C ASP A 249 3.86 -27.38 -4.49
N GLN A 250 4.31 -28.60 -4.17
CA GLN A 250 4.11 -29.19 -2.86
C GLN A 250 5.28 -28.87 -1.93
N PHE A 251 4.94 -28.56 -0.68
CA PHE A 251 5.93 -28.23 0.33
C PHE A 251 5.49 -28.62 1.74
N SER A 252 6.46 -28.61 2.65
CA SER A 252 6.25 -28.74 4.08
C SER A 252 7.01 -27.63 4.81
N LEU A 253 6.57 -27.30 6.01
CA LEU A 253 7.26 -26.39 6.91
C LEU A 253 7.95 -27.20 7.99
N ARG A 254 9.19 -26.86 8.31
CA ARG A 254 9.93 -27.44 9.43
C ARG A 254 10.11 -26.36 10.50
N VAL A 255 9.75 -26.73 11.72
CA VAL A 255 9.94 -25.92 12.92
C VAL A 255 10.93 -26.65 13.82
N ASP A 256 12.06 -26.01 14.08
CA ASP A 256 13.05 -26.43 15.06
C ASP A 256 12.96 -25.48 16.27
N SER A 257 12.85 -26.01 17.47
CA SER A 257 12.70 -25.23 18.70
C SER A 257 13.63 -25.76 19.80
N THR A 258 14.36 -24.87 20.46
CA THR A 258 15.02 -25.16 21.74
C THR A 258 14.14 -24.80 22.94
N LEU A 259 12.92 -24.32 22.68
CA LEU A 259 11.95 -23.94 23.71
C LEU A 259 10.95 -25.06 23.95
N GLU A 260 10.52 -25.21 25.21
CA GLU A 260 9.35 -25.99 25.59
C GLU A 260 8.08 -25.12 25.62
N GLY A 261 6.92 -25.74 25.36
CA GLY A 261 5.61 -25.09 25.48
C GLY A 261 4.64 -25.48 24.39
N PHE A 262 3.90 -24.48 23.89
CA PHE A 262 2.85 -24.64 22.89
C PHE A 262 3.20 -23.92 21.59
N LEU A 263 3.45 -24.71 20.54
CA LEU A 263 3.68 -24.26 19.18
C LEU A 263 2.35 -23.96 18.48
N SER A 264 2.28 -22.79 17.85
CA SER A 264 1.25 -22.45 16.87
C SER A 264 1.90 -21.91 15.60
N VAL A 265 1.34 -22.24 14.43
CA VAL A 265 1.84 -21.75 13.14
C VAL A 265 0.68 -21.14 12.35
N PHE A 266 0.92 -19.96 11.81
CA PHE A 266 -0.03 -19.19 11.02
C PHE A 266 0.49 -18.99 9.59
N ASN A 267 -0.44 -18.91 8.64
CA ASN A 267 -0.19 -18.30 7.34
C ASN A 267 -0.90 -16.94 7.28
N ILE A 268 -0.16 -15.89 6.97
CA ILE A 268 -0.61 -14.51 6.84
C ILE A 268 -0.45 -14.11 5.37
N TYR A 269 -1.57 -13.82 4.73
CA TYR A 269 -1.60 -13.39 3.33
C TYR A 269 -1.26 -11.90 3.22
N ALA A 270 -0.75 -11.47 2.06
CA ALA A 270 -0.42 -10.06 1.81
C ALA A 270 -1.59 -9.09 2.05
N ASP A 271 -2.83 -9.53 1.85
CA ASP A 271 -4.04 -8.73 2.07
C ASP A 271 -4.51 -8.70 3.55
N GLY A 272 -3.74 -9.27 4.48
CA GLY A 272 -4.01 -9.28 5.91
C GLY A 272 -5.00 -10.36 6.37
N ARG A 273 -5.35 -11.31 5.50
CA ARG A 273 -5.99 -12.55 5.95
C ARG A 273 -5.01 -13.37 6.79
N VAL A 274 -5.55 -14.06 7.80
CA VAL A 274 -4.77 -14.94 8.68
C VAL A 274 -5.46 -16.28 8.74
N SER A 275 -4.68 -17.34 8.60
CA SER A 275 -5.13 -18.71 8.82
C SER A 275 -4.25 -19.44 9.83
N VAL A 276 -4.87 -20.22 10.70
CA VAL A 276 -4.16 -21.12 11.62
C VAL A 276 -3.87 -22.42 10.90
N LEU A 277 -2.58 -22.76 10.78
CA LEU A 277 -2.12 -24.04 10.23
C LEU A 277 -2.05 -25.11 11.32
N THR A 278 -1.49 -24.77 12.48
CA THR A 278 -1.52 -25.59 13.70
C THR A 278 -1.66 -24.67 14.91
N ALA A 279 -2.33 -25.13 15.96
CA ALA A 279 -2.49 -24.36 17.18
C ALA A 279 -2.25 -25.22 18.42
N ASN A 280 -1.56 -24.64 19.39
CA ASN A 280 -1.34 -25.21 20.71
C ASN A 280 -0.77 -26.64 20.70
N GLN A 281 0.06 -26.96 19.72
CA GLN A 281 0.72 -28.24 19.64
C GLN A 281 1.86 -28.27 20.66
N PRO A 282 1.90 -29.24 21.59
CA PRO A 282 3.03 -29.35 22.51
C PRO A 282 4.35 -29.55 21.76
N ILE A 283 5.37 -28.81 22.19
CA ILE A 283 6.74 -28.93 21.74
C ILE A 283 7.66 -28.97 22.96
N ASP A 284 8.58 -29.92 22.97
CA ASP A 284 9.59 -30.08 24.02
C ASP A 284 10.88 -29.37 23.59
N GLU A 285 11.79 -29.13 24.53
CA GLU A 285 13.12 -28.59 24.25
C GLU A 285 13.88 -29.48 23.24
N GLY A 286 14.44 -28.87 22.20
CA GLY A 286 15.08 -29.57 21.08
C GLY A 286 14.08 -30.23 20.12
N GLY A 287 12.78 -29.94 20.28
CA GLY A 287 11.70 -30.48 19.48
C GLY A 287 11.77 -30.05 18.02
N LEU A 288 11.51 -31.02 17.14
CA LEU A 288 11.34 -30.81 15.70
C LEU A 288 9.90 -31.16 15.31
N LYS A 289 9.25 -30.27 14.55
CA LYS A 289 7.93 -30.51 13.96
C LYS A 289 7.97 -30.26 12.45
N ILE A 290 7.40 -31.19 11.69
CA ILE A 290 7.15 -31.02 10.25
C ILE A 290 5.65 -30.86 10.06
N LEU A 291 5.27 -29.82 9.30
CA LEU A 291 3.89 -29.44 9.04
C LEU A 291 3.62 -29.42 7.52
N PRO A 292 2.47 -29.93 7.05
CA PRO A 292 1.47 -30.63 7.85
C PRO A 292 2.03 -32.00 8.28
N GLY A 293 1.63 -32.48 9.46
CA GLY A 293 2.15 -33.75 9.98
C GLY A 293 1.76 -34.97 9.13
N GLY A 294 2.44 -36.10 9.31
CA GLY A 294 2.19 -37.33 8.56
C GLY A 294 2.75 -37.28 7.13
N ASN A 295 2.06 -37.91 6.18
CA ASN A 295 2.45 -37.95 4.75
C ASN A 295 1.77 -36.84 3.92
N MET A 296 1.32 -35.77 4.57
CA MET A 296 0.63 -34.66 3.91
C MET A 296 1.62 -33.56 3.53
N THR A 297 1.26 -32.77 2.52
CA THR A 297 1.98 -31.57 2.10
C THR A 297 1.02 -30.41 1.95
N TYR A 298 1.53 -29.18 2.09
CA TYR A 298 0.84 -28.00 1.60
C TYR A 298 1.04 -27.88 0.10
N GLU A 299 0.12 -27.19 -0.56
CA GLU A 299 0.22 -26.84 -1.98
C GLU A 299 0.28 -25.31 -2.10
N ALA A 300 1.22 -24.81 -2.88
CA ALA A 300 1.38 -23.38 -3.09
C ALA A 300 0.27 -22.84 -3.99
N GLY A 301 -0.55 -21.94 -3.45
CA GLY A 301 -1.67 -21.32 -4.15
C GLY A 301 -1.40 -19.86 -4.52
N LEU A 302 -2.16 -19.34 -5.49
CA LEU A 302 -2.24 -17.91 -5.79
C LEU A 302 -3.56 -17.35 -5.27
N LEU A 303 -3.53 -16.17 -4.67
CA LEU A 303 -4.75 -15.43 -4.34
C LEU A 303 -5.49 -14.98 -5.59
N GLU A 304 -4.74 -14.53 -6.59
CA GLU A 304 -5.25 -14.07 -7.88
C GLU A 304 -4.54 -14.81 -9.02
N ARG A 305 -5.30 -15.32 -9.99
CA ARG A 305 -4.72 -16.02 -11.14
C ARG A 305 -3.76 -15.12 -11.90
N GLY A 306 -2.57 -15.64 -12.20
CA GLY A 306 -1.56 -14.95 -13.00
C GLY A 306 -0.77 -13.88 -12.25
N LYS A 307 -1.05 -13.64 -10.96
CA LYS A 307 -0.28 -12.71 -10.13
C LYS A 307 0.52 -13.49 -9.09
N ALA A 308 1.78 -13.10 -8.89
CA ALA A 308 2.59 -13.65 -7.82
C ALA A 308 1.96 -13.30 -6.45
N ALA A 309 2.04 -14.24 -5.51
CA ALA A 309 1.57 -14.07 -4.14
C ALA A 309 2.77 -14.10 -3.18
N LYS A 310 2.70 -13.30 -2.12
CA LYS A 310 3.66 -13.30 -1.02
C LYS A 310 2.92 -13.55 0.27
N ASP A 311 3.31 -14.60 0.96
CA ASP A 311 2.71 -15.03 2.21
C ASP A 311 3.77 -15.05 3.30
N VAL A 312 3.38 -14.67 4.53
CA VAL A 312 4.21 -14.78 5.72
C VAL A 312 3.73 -15.96 6.54
N TYR A 313 4.60 -16.94 6.70
CA TYR A 313 4.41 -18.02 7.65
C TYR A 313 5.04 -17.62 8.97
N LEU A 314 4.27 -17.71 10.05
CA LEU A 314 4.69 -17.31 11.38
C LEU A 314 4.56 -18.49 12.33
N ALA A 315 5.67 -18.96 12.88
CA ALA A 315 5.70 -19.89 13.99
C ALA A 315 5.87 -19.11 15.29
N ILE A 316 5.10 -19.50 16.32
CA ILE A 316 5.22 -18.93 17.67
C ILE A 316 5.26 -20.06 18.69
N VAL A 317 6.05 -19.86 19.74
CA VAL A 317 6.05 -20.72 20.94
C VAL A 317 5.66 -19.86 22.15
N THR A 318 4.74 -20.39 22.94
CA THR A 318 4.16 -19.77 24.14
C THR A 318 4.20 -20.73 25.30
N ASN A 319 4.35 -20.21 26.52
CA ASN A 319 4.32 -21.03 27.74
C ASN A 319 2.91 -21.56 28.06
N GLU A 320 1.88 -20.82 27.63
CA GLU A 320 0.47 -21.17 27.82
C GLU A 320 -0.24 -21.31 26.48
N ARG A 321 -1.37 -22.03 26.45
CA ARG A 321 -2.15 -22.19 25.23
C ARG A 321 -2.78 -20.87 24.80
N ILE A 322 -2.56 -20.48 23.55
CA ILE A 322 -3.23 -19.33 22.95
C ILE A 322 -4.71 -19.60 22.70
N GLN A 323 -5.55 -18.58 22.86
CA GLN A 323 -6.96 -18.66 22.49
C GLN A 323 -7.14 -18.46 20.98
N SER A 324 -6.80 -19.50 20.20
CA SER A 324 -6.86 -19.47 18.73
C SER A 324 -8.28 -19.64 18.16
N ALA A 325 -9.27 -19.96 18.99
CA ALA A 325 -10.66 -20.22 18.55
C ALA A 325 -11.31 -19.03 17.82
N THR A 326 -10.74 -17.83 17.96
CA THR A 326 -11.20 -16.62 17.28
C THR A 326 -10.58 -16.41 15.90
N ILE A 327 -9.57 -17.20 15.52
CA ILE A 327 -8.87 -17.13 14.22
C ILE A 327 -9.30 -18.32 13.35
N HIS A 328 -9.51 -18.06 12.06
CA HIS A 328 -9.92 -19.11 11.13
C HIS A 328 -8.83 -20.16 10.93
N HIS A 329 -9.18 -21.44 11.11
CA HIS A 329 -8.31 -22.55 10.75
C HIS A 329 -8.33 -22.79 9.24
N LEU A 330 -7.16 -23.13 8.68
CA LEU A 330 -7.08 -23.62 7.32
C LEU A 330 -7.83 -24.96 7.25
N ARG A 331 -8.85 -25.04 6.39
CA ARG A 331 -9.66 -26.25 6.21
C ARG A 331 -9.04 -27.12 5.12
N GLU A 332 -8.88 -28.40 5.40
CA GLU A 332 -8.56 -29.41 4.40
C GLU A 332 -9.53 -29.26 3.21
N SER A 333 -9.00 -29.30 1.98
CA SER A 333 -9.70 -29.15 0.69
C SER A 333 -10.17 -27.76 0.22
N ARG A 334 -10.07 -26.69 1.03
CA ARG A 334 -10.45 -25.32 0.59
C ARG A 334 -9.27 -24.42 0.22
N GLY A 335 -8.04 -24.78 0.61
CA GLY A 335 -6.80 -24.12 0.21
C GLY A 335 -6.57 -22.72 0.82
N MET A 336 -7.61 -21.90 0.94
CA MET A 336 -7.55 -20.55 1.51
C MET A 336 -8.69 -20.29 2.49
N VAL A 337 -8.48 -19.36 3.40
CA VAL A 337 -9.55 -18.76 4.20
C VAL A 337 -10.23 -17.66 3.38
N GLU A 338 -11.55 -17.72 3.29
CA GLU A 338 -12.37 -16.80 2.50
C GLU A 338 -13.31 -15.99 3.40
N GLY A 339 -13.77 -14.86 2.88
CA GLY A 339 -14.77 -14.00 3.51
C GLY A 339 -14.18 -12.97 4.47
N GLU A 340 -14.96 -11.94 4.77
CA GLU A 340 -14.48 -10.79 5.56
C GLU A 340 -14.01 -11.15 6.97
N SER A 341 -14.53 -12.23 7.55
CA SER A 341 -14.11 -12.69 8.88
C SER A 341 -12.67 -13.20 8.93
N SER A 342 -12.05 -13.51 7.79
CA SER A 342 -10.67 -14.01 7.67
C SER A 342 -9.59 -12.93 7.77
N TYR A 343 -9.96 -11.65 7.64
CA TYR A 343 -9.02 -10.52 7.75
C TYR A 343 -8.71 -10.17 9.21
N GLN A 344 -7.81 -10.94 9.79
CA GLN A 344 -7.60 -11.01 11.23
C GLN A 344 -6.20 -10.58 11.68
N LEU A 345 -5.42 -9.90 10.82
CA LEU A 345 -4.07 -9.45 11.16
C LEU A 345 -4.01 -8.64 12.47
N HIS A 346 -4.93 -7.70 12.67
CA HIS A 346 -5.05 -6.94 13.92
C HIS A 346 -5.31 -7.83 15.15
N ARG A 347 -6.05 -8.95 14.99
CA ARG A 347 -6.29 -9.90 16.07
C ARG A 347 -5.06 -10.73 16.37
N LEU A 348 -4.34 -11.17 15.34
CA LEU A 348 -3.08 -11.87 15.50
C LEU A 348 -2.09 -10.98 16.28
N PHE A 349 -1.95 -9.71 15.90
CA PHE A 349 -1.11 -8.76 16.63
C PHE A 349 -1.49 -8.67 18.12
N ASN A 350 -2.78 -8.60 18.45
CA ASN A 350 -3.22 -8.61 19.84
C ASN A 350 -2.82 -9.90 20.57
N VAL A 351 -3.04 -11.07 19.95
CA VAL A 351 -2.63 -12.37 20.53
C VAL A 351 -1.13 -12.37 20.83
N LEU A 352 -0.30 -11.93 19.88
CA LEU A 352 1.15 -11.90 20.06
C LEU A 352 1.57 -10.94 21.18
N ASN A 353 0.97 -9.75 21.22
CA ASN A 353 1.27 -8.74 22.24
C ASN A 353 0.80 -9.16 23.64
N ASP A 354 -0.27 -9.95 23.75
CA ASP A 354 -0.76 -10.43 25.04
C ASP A 354 0.06 -11.64 25.54
N SER A 355 0.53 -12.50 24.63
CA SER A 355 1.27 -13.72 25.01
C SER A 355 2.79 -13.57 25.03
N HIS A 356 3.33 -12.49 24.48
CA HIS A 356 4.77 -12.23 24.31
C HIS A 356 5.59 -13.47 23.88
N PRO A 357 5.24 -14.10 22.74
CA PRO A 357 5.85 -15.35 22.32
C PRO A 357 7.27 -15.17 21.77
N SER A 358 8.02 -16.26 21.79
CA SER A 358 9.14 -16.42 20.85
C SER A 358 8.60 -16.64 19.45
N VAL A 359 9.07 -15.86 18.48
CA VAL A 359 8.55 -15.86 17.10
C VAL A 359 9.60 -16.24 16.08
N SER A 360 9.18 -16.85 14.98
CA SER A 360 10.01 -17.09 13.79
C SER A 360 9.14 -16.96 12.56
N SER A 361 9.57 -16.14 11.61
CA SER A 361 8.79 -15.86 10.40
C SER A 361 9.56 -16.21 9.13
N LEU A 362 8.85 -16.73 8.14
CA LEU A 362 9.37 -17.04 6.82
C LEU A 362 8.44 -16.44 5.76
N VAL A 363 9.01 -15.67 4.84
CA VAL A 363 8.28 -15.20 3.66
C VAL A 363 8.42 -16.23 2.56
N ILE A 364 7.31 -16.64 1.96
CA ILE A 364 7.29 -17.51 0.79
C ILE A 364 6.65 -16.76 -0.36
N THR A 365 7.30 -16.78 -1.53
CA THR A 365 6.76 -16.20 -2.76
C THR A 365 6.27 -17.31 -3.69
N THR A 366 4.99 -17.28 -4.04
CA THR A 366 4.39 -18.17 -5.04
C THR A 366 4.27 -17.45 -6.38
N LEU A 367 4.89 -18.00 -7.42
CA LEU A 367 4.87 -17.47 -8.77
C LEU A 367 3.80 -18.18 -9.61
N PRO A 368 3.16 -17.50 -10.57
CA PRO A 368 2.30 -18.16 -11.54
C PRO A 368 3.09 -19.16 -12.40
N LEU A 369 2.38 -20.16 -12.91
CA LEU A 369 2.90 -21.14 -13.88
C LEU A 369 3.24 -20.50 -15.23
#